data_AF-A0A7S0NSX9-F1
#
_entry.id   AF-A0A7S0NSX9-F1
#
_cell.length_a   1.000
_cell.length_b   1.000
_cell.length_c   1.000
_cell.angle_alpha   90.00
_cell.angle_beta   90.00
_cell.angle_gamma   90.00
#
_symmetry.space_group_name_H-M   'P 1'
#
loop_
_entity.id
_entity.type
_entity.pdbx_description
1 polymer ?
#
loop_
_entity_poly.entity_id
_entity_poly.type
_entity_poly.pdbx_seq_one_letter_code
_entity_poly.pdbx_strand_id
1 'polypeptide(L)'
;GAFDHTRPPVAAGAVGLARRAMDEAIAYASQRKTMGAPIASHQAISFMIAEMATGVEAARMLTYKAAYEIDQGRRNTLYASMAKGFAGDHCNKVCADAVQ
;
A
#
# COMPACT_ATOMS: atom_id res chain seq x y z
N GLY A 1 -4.63 25.00 1.37
CA GLY A 1 -4.50 25.11 -0.11
C GLY A 1 -5.17 23.93 -0.78
N ALA A 2 -5.48 23.98 -2.08
CA ALA A 2 -6.27 22.93 -2.76
C ALA A 2 -5.72 21.50 -2.57
N PHE A 3 -4.39 21.33 -2.59
CA PHE A 3 -3.74 20.02 -2.45
C PHE A 3 -3.76 19.44 -1.04
N ASP A 4 -3.99 20.27 -0.01
CA ASP A 4 -4.10 19.79 1.37
C ASP A 4 -5.30 18.83 1.47
N HIS A 5 -6.41 19.15 0.81
CA HIS A 5 -7.66 18.38 0.83
C HIS A 5 -7.75 17.28 -0.23
N THR A 6 -7.12 17.45 -1.40
CA THR A 6 -7.27 16.49 -2.52
C THR A 6 -6.27 15.35 -2.49
N ARG A 7 -5.08 15.55 -1.90
CA ARG A 7 -4.05 14.49 -1.81
C ARG A 7 -4.40 13.35 -0.86
N PRO A 8 -4.97 13.57 0.35
CA PRO A 8 -5.32 12.46 1.24
C PRO A 8 -6.34 11.48 0.64
N PRO A 9 -7.44 11.91 -0.01
CA PRO A 9 -8.35 10.99 -0.69
C PRO A 9 -7.69 10.20 -1.83
N VAL A 10 -6.81 10.83 -2.62
CA VAL A 10 -6.05 10.13 -3.68
C VAL A 10 -5.11 9.08 -3.08
N ALA A 11 -4.41 9.41 -1.98
CA ALA A 11 -3.57 8.47 -1.26
C ALA A 11 -4.38 7.29 -0.69
N ALA A 12 -5.58 7.56 -0.14
CA ALA A 12 -6.49 6.54 0.34
C ALA A 12 -6.92 5.55 -0.77
N GLY A 13 -7.18 6.06 -1.97
CA GLY A 13 -7.47 5.24 -3.15
C GLY A 13 -6.30 4.31 -3.50
N ALA A 14 -5.07 4.84 -3.52
CA ALA A 14 -3.87 4.05 -3.77
C ALA A 14 -3.63 2.97 -2.69
N VAL A 15 -3.87 3.28 -1.41
CA VAL A 15 -3.80 2.30 -0.31
C VAL A 15 -4.80 1.17 -0.52
N GLY A 16 -6.03 1.48 -0.93
CA GLY A 16 -7.06 0.48 -1.21
C GLY A 16 -6.68 -0.44 -2.36
N LEU A 17 -6.16 0.13 -3.45
CA LEU A 17 -5.70 -0.63 -4.62
C LEU A 17 -4.52 -1.53 -4.27
N ALA A 18 -3.49 -0.99 -3.60
CA ALA A 18 -2.33 -1.75 -3.15
C ALA A 18 -2.73 -2.92 -2.24
N ARG A 19 -3.62 -2.66 -1.27
CA ARG A 19 -4.15 -3.73 -0.40
C ARG A 19 -4.83 -4.82 -1.21
N ARG A 20 -5.71 -4.46 -2.16
CA ARG A 20 -6.40 -5.47 -2.97
C ARG A 20 -5.42 -6.29 -3.82
N ALA A 21 -4.44 -5.65 -4.45
CA ALA A 21 -3.41 -6.35 -5.21
C ALA A 21 -2.60 -7.34 -4.34
N MET A 22 -2.23 -6.93 -3.13
CA MET A 22 -1.58 -7.80 -2.15
C MET A 22 -2.49 -8.98 -1.73
N ASP A 23 -3.77 -8.73 -1.44
CA ASP A 23 -4.72 -9.79 -1.05
C ASP A 23 -4.86 -10.85 -2.15
N GLU A 24 -4.91 -10.44 -3.42
CA GLU A 24 -4.92 -11.36 -4.58
C GLU A 24 -3.60 -12.13 -4.72
N ALA A 25 -2.45 -11.46 -4.53
CA ALA A 25 -1.14 -12.12 -4.56
C ALA A 25 -1.01 -13.20 -3.48
N ILE A 26 -1.46 -12.91 -2.25
CA ILE A 26 -1.49 -13.87 -1.13
C ILE A 26 -2.41 -15.05 -1.46
N ALA A 27 -3.61 -14.78 -1.99
CA ALA A 27 -4.56 -15.81 -2.36
C ALA A 27 -3.98 -16.77 -3.41
N TYR A 28 -3.37 -16.22 -4.47
CA TYR A 28 -2.71 -17.02 -5.49
C TYR A 28 -1.51 -17.79 -4.94
N ALA A 29 -0.66 -17.13 -4.15
CA ALA A 29 0.53 -17.75 -3.58
C ALA A 29 0.22 -18.94 -2.65
N SER A 30 -0.94 -18.90 -1.99
CA SER A 30 -1.43 -19.96 -1.11
C SER A 30 -1.99 -21.16 -1.88
N GLN A 31 -2.50 -20.95 -3.11
CA GLN A 31 -3.11 -21.99 -3.93
C GLN A 31 -2.12 -22.63 -4.90
N ARG A 32 -1.24 -21.83 -5.51
CA ARG A 32 -0.27 -22.29 -6.50
C ARG A 32 0.82 -23.11 -5.82
N LYS A 33 1.11 -24.30 -6.36
CA LYS A 33 2.18 -25.18 -5.85
C LYS A 33 3.30 -25.36 -6.86
N THR A 34 4.53 -25.32 -6.38
CA THR A 34 5.75 -25.71 -7.11
C THR A 34 6.72 -26.36 -6.13
N MET A 35 7.59 -27.25 -6.60
CA MET A 35 8.55 -27.95 -5.74
C MET A 35 7.88 -28.65 -4.53
N GLY A 36 6.65 -29.15 -4.72
CA GLY A 36 5.90 -29.90 -3.70
C GLY A 36 5.20 -29.06 -2.63
N ALA A 37 5.32 -27.73 -2.63
CA ALA A 37 4.71 -26.85 -1.63
C ALA A 37 3.97 -25.65 -2.26
N PRO A 38 3.02 -25.01 -1.54
CA PRO A 38 2.49 -23.72 -1.94
C PRO A 38 3.63 -22.70 -2.13
N ILE A 39 3.54 -21.85 -3.14
CA ILE A 39 4.61 -20.90 -3.43
C ILE A 39 4.79 -19.85 -2.33
N ALA A 40 3.74 -19.60 -1.53
CA ALA A 40 3.83 -18.79 -0.31
C ALA A 40 4.90 -19.31 0.67
N SER A 41 5.18 -20.62 0.69
CA SER A 41 6.20 -21.22 1.57
C SER A 41 7.63 -20.95 1.11
N HIS A 42 7.83 -20.48 -0.13
CA HIS A 42 9.14 -20.11 -0.64
C HIS A 42 9.54 -18.74 -0.10
N GLN A 43 10.72 -18.63 0.52
CA GLN A 43 11.16 -17.42 1.23
C GLN A 43 11.08 -16.15 0.37
N ALA A 44 11.45 -16.22 -0.92
CA ALA A 44 11.38 -15.08 -1.82
C ALA A 44 9.95 -14.49 -1.94
N ILE A 45 8.94 -15.37 -2.03
CA ILE A 45 7.53 -14.96 -2.11
C ILE A 45 7.05 -14.44 -0.75
N SER A 46 7.41 -15.12 0.34
CA SER A 46 7.09 -14.66 1.69
C SER A 46 7.66 -13.28 1.99
N PHE A 47 8.91 -12.99 1.60
CA PHE A 47 9.53 -11.67 1.78
C PHE A 47 8.84 -10.60 0.94
N MET A 48 8.53 -10.91 -0.31
CA MET A 48 7.77 -9.99 -1.18
C MET A 48 6.42 -9.63 -0.56
N ILE A 49 5.65 -10.62 -0.09
CA ILE A 49 4.35 -10.38 0.58
C ILE A 49 4.54 -9.54 1.85
N ALA A 50 5.59 -9.80 2.64
CA ALA A 50 5.88 -9.03 3.84
C ALA A 50 6.21 -7.55 3.52
N GLU A 51 6.95 -7.28 2.44
CA GLU A 51 7.21 -5.92 1.95
C GLU A 51 5.93 -5.22 1.49
N MET A 52 5.08 -5.92 0.72
CA MET A 52 3.79 -5.39 0.29
C MET A 52 2.96 -4.94 1.50
N ALA A 53 2.82 -5.82 2.51
CA ALA A 53 2.04 -5.56 3.72
C ALA A 53 2.59 -4.39 4.51
N THR A 54 3.91 -4.34 4.68
CA THR A 54 4.60 -3.25 5.40
C THR A 54 4.31 -1.90 4.75
N GLY A 55 4.48 -1.79 3.42
CA GLY A 55 4.23 -0.52 2.75
C GLY A 55 2.74 -0.16 2.65
N VAL A 56 1.82 -1.13 2.59
CA VAL A 56 0.37 -0.86 2.66
C VAL A 56 0.02 -0.22 4.00
N GLU A 57 0.55 -0.75 5.11
CA GLU A 57 0.32 -0.18 6.44
C GLU A 57 0.98 1.20 6.58
N ALA A 58 2.21 1.37 6.11
CA ALA A 58 2.89 2.66 6.15
C ALA A 58 2.15 3.74 5.34
N ALA A 59 1.66 3.39 4.15
CA ALA A 59 0.88 4.29 3.29
C ALA A 59 -0.47 4.66 3.94
N ARG A 60 -1.13 3.70 4.60
CA ARG A 60 -2.35 3.92 5.37
C ARG A 60 -2.11 4.92 6.50
N MET A 61 -1.05 4.72 7.28
CA MET A 61 -0.72 5.59 8.41
C MET A 61 -0.37 7.01 7.98
N LEU A 62 0.40 7.19 6.89
CA LEU A 62 0.67 8.51 6.32
C LEU A 62 -0.61 9.20 5.84
N THR A 63 -1.50 8.45 5.19
CA THR A 63 -2.80 8.96 4.72
C THR A 63 -3.66 9.42 5.89
N TYR A 64 -3.79 8.60 6.94
CA TYR A 64 -4.56 8.95 8.13
C TYR A 64 -3.94 10.11 8.90
N LYS A 65 -2.61 10.21 8.97
CA LYS A 65 -1.95 11.37 9.55
C LYS A 65 -2.30 12.65 8.79
N ALA A 66 -2.28 12.62 7.47
CA ALA A 66 -2.64 13.78 6.65
C ALA A 66 -4.12 14.18 6.81
N ALA A 67 -5.03 13.21 6.90
CA ALA A 67 -6.45 13.45 7.14
C ALA A 67 -6.69 14.01 8.55
N TYR A 68 -6.08 13.40 9.57
CA TYR A 68 -6.20 13.81 10.97
C TYR A 68 -5.75 15.26 11.18
N GLU A 69 -4.65 15.69 10.57
CA GLU A 69 -4.23 17.10 10.68
C GLU A 69 -5.28 18.07 10.13
N ILE A 70 -5.98 17.73 9.04
CA ILE A 70 -7.10 18.55 8.51
C ILE A 70 -8.26 18.57 9.47
N ASP A 71 -8.68 17.41 9.99
CA ASP A 71 -9.82 17.30 10.90
C ASP A 71 -9.59 18.09 12.19
N GLN A 72 -8.32 18.31 12.55
CA GLN A 72 -7.92 19.13 13.69
C GLN A 72 -7.72 20.62 13.36
N GLY A 73 -8.03 21.06 12.13
CA GLY A 73 -7.84 22.43 11.68
C GLY A 73 -6.37 22.85 11.54
N ARG A 74 -5.44 21.90 11.50
CA ARG A 74 -4.00 22.15 11.38
C ARG A 74 -3.53 21.99 9.93
N ARG A 75 -2.40 22.63 9.62
CA ARG A 75 -1.79 22.53 8.28
C ARG A 75 -1.22 21.12 8.06
N ASN A 76 -1.64 20.45 7.00
CA ASN A 76 -1.19 19.09 6.68
C ASN A 76 -0.28 18.99 5.45
N THR A 77 0.10 20.10 4.80
CA THR A 77 0.74 20.13 3.46
C THR A 77 1.89 19.14 3.30
N LEU A 78 2.74 19.01 4.32
CA LEU A 78 3.85 18.05 4.34
C LEU A 78 3.33 16.61 4.30
N TYR A 79 2.46 16.24 5.24
CA TYR A 79 1.90 14.89 5.34
C TYR A 79 1.04 14.52 4.13
N ALA A 80 0.28 15.47 3.57
CA ALA A 80 -0.48 15.25 2.35
C ALA A 80 0.44 14.94 1.15
N SER A 81 1.59 15.61 1.06
CA SER A 81 2.60 15.34 0.03
C SER A 81 3.23 13.97 0.20
N MET A 82 3.63 13.63 1.44
CA MET A 82 4.20 12.32 1.79
C MET A 82 3.23 11.19 1.51
N ALA A 83 1.97 11.32 1.95
CA ALA A 83 0.94 10.32 1.75
C ALA A 83 0.71 10.05 0.26
N LYS A 84 0.51 11.09 -0.56
CA LYS A 84 0.27 10.91 -2.00
C LYS A 84 1.47 10.29 -2.70
N GLY A 85 2.68 10.76 -2.39
CA GLY A 85 3.91 10.25 -3.01
C GLY A 85 4.10 8.77 -2.68
N PHE A 86 4.20 8.47 -1.38
CA PHE A 86 4.48 7.12 -0.90
C PHE A 86 3.37 6.12 -1.26
N ALA A 87 2.10 6.47 -1.07
CA ALA A 87 1.01 5.56 -1.40
C ALA A 87 0.93 5.25 -2.91
N GLY A 88 1.19 6.25 -3.77
CA GLY A 88 1.19 6.05 -5.21
C GLY A 88 2.35 5.16 -5.67
N ASP A 89 3.57 5.44 -5.21
CA ASP A 89 4.76 4.68 -5.59
C ASP A 89 4.70 3.24 -5.07
N HIS A 90 4.29 3.06 -3.81
CA HIS A 90 4.12 1.72 -3.24
C HIS A 90 2.99 0.94 -3.91
N CYS A 91 1.88 1.59 -4.28
CA CYS A 91 0.81 0.93 -5.02
C CYS A 91 1.30 0.40 -6.38
N ASN A 92 2.10 1.18 -7.11
CA ASN A 92 2.69 0.70 -8.37
C ASN A 92 3.61 -0.50 -8.15
N LYS A 93 4.47 -0.45 -7.11
CA LYS A 93 5.34 -1.58 -6.75
C LYS A 93 4.51 -2.83 -6.42
N VAL A 94 3.52 -2.73 -5.53
CA VAL A 94 2.68 -3.88 -5.15
C VAL A 94 1.95 -4.47 -6.34
N CYS A 95 1.39 -3.64 -7.24
CA CYS A 95 0.73 -4.14 -8.44
C CYS A 95 1.70 -4.84 -9.40
N ALA A 96 2.93 -4.36 -9.53
CA ALA A 96 3.96 -5.02 -10.35
C ALA A 96 4.37 -6.36 -9.73
N ASP A 97 4.68 -6.37 -8.44
CA ASP A 97 5.10 -7.56 -7.70
C ASP A 97 3.98 -8.63 -7.65
N ALA A 98 2.70 -8.22 -7.60
CA ALA A 98 1.56 -9.14 -7.60
C ALA A 98 1.35 -9.87 -8.94
N VAL A 99 1.89 -9.35 -10.04
CA VAL A 99 1.79 -9.96 -11.38
C VAL A 99 2.98 -10.87 -11.69
N GLN A 100 4.12 -10.68 -11.02
CA GLN A 100 5.33 -11.50 -11.20
C GLN A 100 5.18 -12.93 -10.65
#